data_AF-A0A927L4R7-F1
#
_entry.id   AF-A0A927L4R7-F1
#
_cell.length_a   1.000
_cell.length_b   1.000
_cell.length_c   1.000
_cell.angle_alpha   90.00
_cell.angle_beta   90.00
_cell.angle_gamma   90.00
#
_symmetry.space_group_name_H-M   'P 1'
#
loop_
_entity.id
_entity.type
_entity.pdbx_description
1 polymer ?
#
loop_
_entity_poly.entity_id
_entity_poly.type
_entity_poly.pdbx_seq_one_letter_code
_entity_poly.pdbx_strand_id
1 'polypeptide(L)' 'MESGCWLVTLPAIDGRQYAYRVYAPESALPADLFWEAWHCHDESRLPRACDLFDAALIRQVTRRPDRPGPPSGS' A
#
# COMPACT_ATOMS: atom_id res chain seq x y z
N MET A 1 -7.72 -2.04 -15.35
CA MET A 1 -7.98 -1.62 -13.96
C MET A 1 -6.97 -0.54 -13.65
N GLU A 2 -7.42 0.68 -13.36
CA GLU A 2 -6.50 1.74 -12.94
C GLU A 2 -5.92 1.36 -11.58
N SER A 3 -4.58 1.26 -11.48
CA SER A 3 -3.92 0.98 -10.20
C SER A 3 -3.80 2.28 -9.41
N GLY A 4 -4.35 2.30 -8.21
CA GLY A 4 -4.13 3.35 -7.22
C GLY A 4 -2.75 3.22 -6.57
N CYS A 5 -2.32 4.26 -5.86
CA CYS A 5 -1.13 4.20 -5.01
C CYS A 5 -1.54 4.18 -3.55
N TRP A 6 -1.07 3.17 -2.82
CA TRP A 6 -1.29 2.98 -1.40
C TRP A 6 0.03 3.14 -0.64
N LEU A 7 -0.02 3.77 0.52
CA LEU A 7 1.07 3.85 1.47
C LEU A 7 0.73 2.94 2.65
N VAL A 8 1.57 1.93 2.85
CA VAL A 8 1.44 0.98 3.96
C VAL A 8 2.59 1.25 4.92
N THR A 9 2.25 1.56 6.17
CA THR A 9 3.23 1.83 7.22
C THR A 9 3.24 0.68 8.19
N LEU A 10 4.39 0.03 8.32
CA LEU A 10 4.63 -1.09 9.21
C LEU A 10 5.44 -0.60 10.41
N PRO A 11 4.94 -0.72 11.65
CA PRO A 11 5.77 -0.51 12.83
C PRO A 11 6.81 -1.62 12.90
N ALA A 12 8.00 -1.30 13.40
CA ALA A 12 9.07 -2.27 13.60
C ALA A 12 9.39 -2.45 15.08
N ILE A 13 10.09 -3.55 15.38
CA ILE A 13 10.47 -3.92 16.74
C ILE A 13 11.38 -2.88 17.43
N ASP A 14 12.04 -2.02 16.66
CA ASP A 14 12.91 -0.96 17.15
C ASP A 14 12.15 0.36 17.45
N GLY A 15 10.81 0.35 17.31
CA GLY A 15 9.96 1.51 17.51
C GLY A 15 9.89 2.45 16.30
N ARG A 16 10.56 2.13 15.19
CA ARG A 16 10.45 2.90 13.94
C ARG A 16 9.22 2.47 13.14
N GLN A 17 8.89 3.29 12.15
CA GLN A 17 7.83 3.02 11.20
C GLN A 17 8.41 3.02 9.79
N TYR A 18 8.23 1.92 9.06
CA TYR A 18 8.68 1.76 7.69
C TYR A 18 7.49 1.90 6.73
N ALA A 19 7.60 2.83 5.78
CA ALA A 19 6.52 3.14 4.85
C ALA A 19 6.83 2.63 3.44
N TYR A 20 5.90 1.87 2.87
CA TYR A 20 6.01 1.23 1.57
C TYR A 20 4.92 1.74 0.63
N ARG A 21 5.29 2.01 -0.63
CA ARG A 21 4.31 2.30 -1.69
C ARG A 21 3.92 1.01 -2.39
N VAL A 22 2.63 0.67 -2.32
CA VAL A 22 2.04 -0.48 -3.00
C VAL A 22 1.14 0.04 -4.11
N TYR A 23 1.33 -0.48 -5.33
CA TYR A 23 0.51 -0.13 -6.48
C TYR A 23 -0.52 -1.23 -6.70
N ALA A 24 -1.79 -0.92 -6.44
CA ALA A 24 -2.86 -1.90 -6.44
C ALA A 24 -4.19 -1.22 -6.80
N PRO A 25 -5.18 -1.95 -7.34
CA PRO A 25 -6.49 -1.37 -7.63
C PRO A 25 -7.13 -0.80 -6.37
N GLU A 26 -8.08 0.12 -6.53
CA GLU A 26 -8.80 0.72 -5.40
C GLU A 26 -9.64 -0.31 -4.62
N SER A 27 -10.00 -1.41 -5.27
CA SER A 27 -10.71 -2.55 -4.69
C SER A 27 -9.79 -3.55 -4.01
N ALA A 28 -8.48 -3.30 -3.91
CA ALA A 28 -7.55 -4.19 -3.25
C ALA A 28 -7.90 -4.35 -1.76
N LEU A 29 -7.84 -5.56 -1.25
CA LEU A 29 -8.10 -5.78 0.16
C LEU A 29 -6.93 -5.22 0.98
N PRO A 30 -7.21 -4.60 2.14
CA PRO A 30 -6.16 -4.14 3.04
C PRO A 30 -5.12 -5.23 3.37
N ALA A 31 -5.56 -6.48 3.54
CA ALA A 31 -4.70 -7.62 3.82
C ALA A 31 -3.68 -7.89 2.69
N ASP A 32 -4.09 -7.77 1.43
CA ASP A 32 -3.19 -7.95 0.29
C ASP A 32 -2.13 -6.84 0.24
N LEU A 33 -2.54 -5.59 0.53
CA LEU A 33 -1.62 -4.45 0.57
C LEU A 33 -0.58 -4.60 1.68
N PHE A 34 -1.02 -5.06 2.86
CA PHE A 34 -0.14 -5.38 3.97
C PHE A 34 0.85 -6.47 3.60
N TRP A 35 0.36 -7.57 3.01
CA TRP A 35 1.19 -8.69 2.62
C TRP A 35 2.29 -8.29 1.64
N GLU A 36 1.94 -7.53 0.60
CA GLU A 36 2.90 -6.98 -0.37
C GLU A 36 3.94 -6.07 0.30
N ALA A 37 3.52 -5.19 1.21
CA ALA A 37 4.44 -4.30 1.92
C ALA A 37 5.37 -5.05 2.87
N TRP A 38 4.85 -6.02 3.62
CA TRP A 38 5.60 -6.81 4.58
C TRP A 38 6.60 -7.74 3.88
N HIS A 39 6.21 -8.37 2.76
CA HIS A 39 7.13 -9.17 1.94
C HIS A 39 8.23 -8.35 1.24
N CYS A 40 7.98 -7.06 0.97
CA CYS A 40 9.01 -6.16 0.41
C CYS A 40 10.04 -5.72 1.47
N HIS A 41 9.74 -5.88 2.77
CA HIS A 41 10.63 -5.51 3.84
C HIS A 41 11.83 -6.48 3.95
N ASP A 42 13.02 -5.95 3.71
CA ASP A 42 14.27 -6.72 3.83
C ASP A 42 14.78 -6.71 5.28
N GLU A 43 14.43 -7.75 6.04
CA GLU A 43 14.85 -7.95 7.43
C GLU A 43 16.37 -8.14 7.58
N SER A 44 17.11 -8.37 6.48
CA SER A 44 18.58 -8.47 6.54
C SER A 44 19.27 -7.11 6.66
N ARG A 45 18.56 -6.02 6.32
CA ARG A 45 19.07 -4.63 6.33
C ARG A 45 18.39 -3.75 7.35
N LEU A 46 17.15 -4.06 7.69
CA LEU A 46 16.32 -3.27 8.60
C LEU A 46 15.82 -4.17 9.75
N PRO A 47 15.67 -3.63 10.96
CA PRO A 47 14.96 -4.30 12.03
C PRO A 47 13.59 -4.80 11.59
N ARG A 48 13.26 -6.03 12.00
CA ARG A 48 12.03 -6.75 11.65
C ARG A 48 10.79 -5.87 11.80
N ALA A 49 10.05 -5.72 10.70
CA ALA A 49 8.72 -5.16 10.71
C ALA A 49 7.74 -6.07 11.46
N CYS A 50 6.76 -5.47 12.14
CA CYS A 50 5.69 -6.18 12.81
C CYS A 50 4.82 -6.90 11.78
N ASP A 51 4.58 -8.18 12.02
CA ASP A 51 3.72 -9.06 11.22
C ASP A 51 2.24 -8.97 11.60
N LEU A 52 1.88 -8.11 12.55
CA LEU A 52 0.49 -7.86 12.93
C LEU A 52 -0.17 -6.89 11.95
N PHE A 53 -1.16 -7.40 11.22
CA PHE A 53 -1.97 -6.61 10.28
C PHE A 53 -2.61 -5.38 10.94
N ASP A 54 -3.19 -5.54 12.13
CA ASP A 54 -3.88 -4.46 12.86
C ASP A 54 -2.94 -3.31 13.28
N ALA A 55 -1.64 -3.56 13.31
CA ALA A 55 -0.64 -2.54 13.63
C ALA A 55 -0.25 -1.70 12.39
N ALA A 56 -0.61 -2.16 11.18
CA ALA A 56 -0.28 -1.47 9.95
C ALA A 56 -1.23 -0.31 9.65
N LEU A 57 -0.68 0.83 9.22
CA LEU A 57 -1.47 1.95 8.75
C LEU A 57 -1.50 1.96 7.23
N ILE A 58 -2.69 1.82 6.65
CA ILE A 58 -2.89 1.75 5.20
C ILE A 58 -3.64 2.99 4.74
N ARG A 59 -3.07 3.74 3.80
CA ARG A 59 -3.67 4.96 3.25
C ARG A 59 -3.52 5.05 1.74
N GLN A 60 -4.58 5.39 1.04
CA GLN A 60 -4.52 5.73 -0.39
C GLN A 60 -3.87 7.12 -0.56
N VAL A 61 -2.83 7.24 -1.39
CA VAL A 61 -2.07 8.48 -1.61
C VAL A 61 -2.45 9.17 -2.92
N THR A 62 -2.74 8.38 -3.95
CA THR A 62 -3.17 8.91 -5.26
C THR A 62 -4.40 8.15 -5.70
N ARG A 63 -5.53 8.85 -5.80
CA ARG A 63 -6.57 8.51 -6.75
C ARG A 63 -6.15 9.12 -8.08
N ARG A 64 -6.00 8.34 -9.14
CA ARG A 64 -6.20 8.96 -10.45
C ARG A 64 -7.67 9.38 -10.46
N PRO A 65 -8.00 10.65 -10.76
CA PRO A 65 -9.39 10.96 -11.05
C PRO A 65 -9.79 10.02 -12.18
N ASP A 66 -10.90 9.29 -11.99
CA ASP A 66 -11.54 8.52 -13.06
C ASP A 66 -11.51 9.40 -14.30
N ARG A 67 -10.72 9.01 -15.31
CA ARG A 67 -10.63 9.80 -16.53
C ARG A 67 -11.99 9.59 -17.20
N PRO A 68 -12.86 10.61 -17.32
CA PRO A 68 -14.08 10.43 -18.07
C PRO A 68 -13.67 9.96 -19.46
N GLY A 69 -14.26 8.85 -19.92
CA GLY A 69 -14.03 8.31 -21.25
C GLY A 69 -14.23 9.41 -22.30
N PRO A 70 -13.58 9.31 -23.47
CA PRO A 70 -13.77 10.31 -24.53
C PRO A 70 -15.26 10.50 -24.78
N PRO A 71 -15.75 11.75 -24.95
CA PRO A 71 -17.16 11.97 -25.24
C PRO A 71 -17.51 11.16 -26.49
N SER A 72 -18.52 10.29 -26.39
CA SER A 72 -19.14 9.65 -27.54
C SER A 72 -19.79 10.75 -28.39
N GLY A 73 -19.01 11.34 -29.29
CA GLY A 73 -19.52 12.23 -30.32
C GLY A 73 -20.41 11.43 -31.27
N SER A 74 -21.68 11.82 -31.34
CA SER A 74 -22.65 11.42 -32.37
C SER A 74 -22.33 12.05 -33.72
#